data_AF-K6ZQU3-F1
#
_entry.id   AF-K6ZQU3-F1
#
_cell.length_a   1.000
_cell.length_b   1.000
_cell.length_c   1.000
_cell.angle_alpha   90.00
_cell.angle_beta   90.00
_cell.angle_gamma   90.00
#
_symmetry.space_group_name_H-M   'P 1'
#
loop_
_entity.id
_entity.type
_entity.pdbx_description
1 polymer ?
#
loop_
_entity_poly.entity_id
_entity_poly.type
_entity_poly.pdbx_seq_one_letter_code
_entity_poly.pdbx_strand_id
1 'polypeptide(L)' 'MLNVKGAGIHSEAVVYDEKLIEQRSHSLGYAIEARKAQYPDETPYQYQPLANSKIDFSWQTDTLGKLKDYNLLDLSI' A
#
# COMPACT_ATOMS: atom_id res chain seq x y z
N MET A 1 -4.88 11.62 8.41
CA MET A 1 -4.71 12.09 9.80
C MET A 1 -3.80 11.12 10.52
N LEU A 2 -2.77 11.61 11.21
CA LEU A 2 -1.89 10.80 12.06
C LEU A 2 -2.46 10.79 13.49
N ASN A 3 -2.27 9.70 14.23
CA ASN A 3 -2.68 9.58 15.65
C ASN A 3 -4.20 9.55 15.93
N VAL A 4 -4.99 8.94 15.03
CA VAL A 4 -6.41 8.67 15.24
C VAL A 4 -6.60 7.20 15.64
N LYS A 5 -7.48 6.93 16.62
CA LYS A 5 -7.83 5.59 17.06
C LYS A 5 -9.10 5.13 16.31
N GLY A 6 -8.93 4.23 15.35
CA GLY A 6 -10.04 3.59 14.65
C GLY A 6 -10.75 2.58 15.54
N ALA A 7 -12.09 2.59 15.53
CA ALA A 7 -12.88 1.57 16.21
C ALA A 7 -13.01 0.34 15.30
N GLY A 8 -12.43 -0.77 15.76
CA GLY A 8 -12.42 -2.05 15.09
C GLY A 8 -13.81 -2.66 14.94
N ILE A 9 -14.33 -2.64 13.72
CA ILE A 9 -15.38 -3.58 13.31
C ILE A 9 -14.75 -4.80 12.59
N HIS A 10 -13.56 -4.64 11.99
CA HIS A 10 -12.84 -5.70 11.25
C HIS A 10 -11.36 -5.91 11.62
N SER A 11 -10.78 -5.14 12.54
CA SER A 11 -9.39 -5.30 13.00
C SER A 11 -9.23 -4.81 14.45
N GLU A 12 -8.19 -5.22 15.18
CA GLU A 12 -7.91 -4.72 16.53
C GLU A 12 -7.74 -3.19 16.54
N ALA A 13 -7.93 -2.52 17.68
CA ALA A 13 -7.78 -1.07 17.76
C ALA A 13 -6.31 -0.66 17.52
N VAL A 14 -5.97 -0.32 16.28
CA VAL A 14 -4.63 0.11 15.88
C VAL A 14 -4.55 1.64 15.85
N VAL A 15 -3.46 2.19 16.39
CA VAL A 15 -3.11 3.60 16.23
C VAL A 15 -2.57 3.79 14.81
N TYR A 16 -3.14 4.72 14.06
CA TYR A 16 -2.62 5.06 12.73
C TYR A 16 -1.33 5.87 12.87
N ASP A 17 -0.22 5.15 12.99
CA ASP A 17 1.12 5.69 12.94
C ASP A 17 1.65 5.73 11.49
N GLU A 18 2.77 6.42 11.29
CA GLU A 18 3.36 6.61 9.96
C GLU A 18 3.73 5.26 9.32
N LYS A 19 4.16 4.30 10.14
CA LYS A 19 4.57 2.97 9.71
C LYS A 19 3.41 2.15 9.17
N LEU A 20 2.26 2.16 9.84
CA LEU A 20 1.04 1.50 9.39
C LEU A 20 0.52 2.14 8.09
N ILE A 21 0.53 3.46 8.02
CA ILE A 21 0.10 4.21 6.83
C ILE A 21 1.01 3.89 5.64
N GLU A 22 2.33 3.86 5.84
CA GLU A 22 3.30 3.44 4.81
C GLU A 22 3.03 2.00 4.36
N GLN A 23 2.93 1.06 5.33
CA GLN A 23 2.72 -0.36 5.04
C GLN A 23 1.42 -0.61 4.28
N ARG A 24 0.32 0.06 4.65
CA ARG A 24 -0.95 -0.02 3.90
C ARG A 24 -0.79 0.54 2.48
N SER A 25 -0.03 1.62 2.35
CA SER A 25 0.21 2.28 1.06
C SER A 25 1.02 1.42 0.08
N HIS A 26 1.79 0.43 0.54
CA HIS A 26 2.57 -0.46 -0.34
C HIS A 26 1.74 -1.12 -1.44
N SER A 27 0.46 -1.43 -1.16
CA SER A 27 -0.48 -1.96 -2.15
C SER A 27 -0.62 -1.06 -3.39
N LEU A 28 -0.58 0.27 -3.20
CA LEU A 28 -0.60 1.25 -4.28
C LEU A 28 0.70 1.21 -5.09
N GLY A 29 1.86 1.07 -4.44
CA GLY A 29 3.15 0.94 -5.11
C GLY A 29 3.17 -0.26 -6.06
N TYR A 30 2.71 -1.42 -5.59
CA TYR A 30 2.58 -2.62 -6.43
C TYR A 30 1.55 -2.45 -7.56
N ALA A 31 0.42 -1.79 -7.30
CA ALA A 31 -0.59 -1.54 -8.34
C ALA A 31 -0.08 -0.60 -9.45
N ILE A 32 0.73 0.41 -9.10
CA ILE A 32 1.35 1.33 -10.07
C ILE A 32 2.32 0.56 -10.98
N GLU A 33 3.19 -0.27 -10.41
CA GLU A 33 4.15 -1.04 -11.21
C GLU A 33 3.45 -2.14 -12.04
N ALA A 34 2.39 -2.76 -11.52
CA ALA A 34 1.54 -3.67 -12.29
C ALA A 34 0.92 -2.98 -13.52
N ARG A 35 0.38 -1.78 -13.31
CA ARG A 35 -0.23 -0.99 -14.39
C ARG A 35 0.81 -0.60 -15.43
N LYS A 36 1.98 -0.14 -15.01
CA LYS A 36 3.11 0.19 -15.90
C LYS A 36 3.56 -1.01 -16.72
N ALA A 37 3.59 -2.20 -16.13
CA ALA A 37 3.90 -3.44 -16.85
C ALA A 37 2.83 -3.81 -17.90
N GLN A 38 1.56 -3.54 -17.59
CA GLN A 38 0.43 -3.81 -18.50
C GLN A 38 0.27 -2.77 -19.61
N TYR A 39 0.57 -1.49 -19.32
CA TYR A 39 0.37 -0.35 -20.21
C TYR A 39 1.66 0.49 -20.31
N PRO A 40 2.66 0.03 -21.08
CA PRO A 40 3.97 0.68 -21.16
C PRO A 40 3.93 2.08 -21.82
N ASP A 41 2.90 2.36 -22.61
CA ASP A 41 2.73 3.65 -23.31
C ASP A 41 2.10 4.74 -22.42
N GLU A 42 1.59 4.38 -21.23
CA GLU A 42 1.04 5.35 -20.28
C GLU A 42 2.14 5.96 -19.40
N THR A 43 1.99 7.23 -19.04
CA THR A 43 2.83 7.84 -18.01
C THR A 43 2.43 7.28 -16.63
N PRO A 44 3.33 6.60 -15.91
CA PRO A 44 3.00 6.05 -14.60
C PRO A 44 2.70 7.15 -13.59
N TYR A 45 1.74 6.91 -12.71
CA TYR A 45 1.45 7.82 -11.61
C TYR A 45 2.55 7.76 -10.53
N GLN A 46 3.09 8.90 -10.15
CA GLN A 46 4.06 8.99 -9.05
C GLN A 46 3.34 9.29 -7.73
N TYR A 47 3.16 8.26 -6.91
CA TYR A 47 2.58 8.44 -5.57
C TYR A 47 3.62 9.03 -4.61
N GLN A 48 3.53 10.35 -4.38
CA GLN A 48 4.50 11.13 -3.60
C GLN A 48 4.87 10.54 -2.23
N PRO A 49 3.92 9.98 -1.43
CA PRO A 49 4.26 9.38 -0.14
C PRO A 49 5.22 8.18 -0.23
N LEU A 50 5.27 7.49 -1.37
CA LEU A 50 6.17 6.34 -1.60
C LEU A 50 7.34 6.68 -2.52
N ALA A 51 7.44 7.92 -3.02
CA ALA A 51 8.49 8.31 -3.98
C ALA A 51 9.92 8.10 -3.43
N ASN A 52 10.08 8.19 -2.10
CA ASN A 52 11.35 7.97 -1.41
C ASN A 52 11.35 6.70 -0.55
N SER A 53 10.38 5.79 -0.76
CA SER A 53 10.33 4.53 -0.02
C SER A 53 11.53 3.67 -0.39
N LYS A 54 12.06 2.94 0.60
CA LYS A 54 13.17 1.98 0.40
C LYS A 54 12.68 0.61 -0.07
N ILE A 55 11.37 0.47 -0.27
CA ILE A 55 10.73 -0.78 -0.66
C ILE A 55 10.81 -0.95 -2.18
N ASP A 56 11.18 -2.14 -2.61
CA ASP A 56 11.12 -2.51 -4.02
C ASP A 56 9.67 -2.92 -4.39
N PHE A 57 9.08 -2.13 -5.28
CA PHE A 57 7.74 -2.35 -5.83
C PHE A 57 7.74 -3.09 -7.16
N SER A 58 8.89 -3.64 -7.60
CA SER A 58 9.00 -4.36 -8.87
C SER A 58 7.88 -5.39 -9.06
N TRP A 59 7.27 -5.34 -10.25
CA TRP A 59 6.17 -6.23 -10.61
C TRP A 59 6.71 -7.53 -11.18
N GLN A 60 6.48 -8.63 -10.46
CA GLN A 60 6.84 -9.99 -10.85
C GLN A 60 5.70 -10.95 -10.45
N THR A 61 5.75 -12.19 -10.92
CA THR A 61 4.70 -13.19 -10.65
C THR A 61 4.51 -13.48 -9.15
N ASP A 62 5.58 -13.32 -8.35
CA ASP A 62 5.57 -13.49 -6.88
C ASP A 62 5.00 -12.27 -6.12
N THR A 63 4.87 -11.10 -6.78
CA THR A 63 4.35 -9.87 -6.17
C THR A 63 2.93 -10.03 -5.62
N LEU A 64 2.11 -10.91 -6.21
CA LEU A 64 0.79 -11.25 -5.67
C LEU A 64 0.87 -11.86 -4.25
N GLY A 65 1.93 -12.60 -3.95
CA GLY A 65 2.17 -13.13 -2.61
C GLY A 65 2.44 -12.04 -1.57
N LYS A 66 3.04 -10.92 -1.99
CA LYS A 66 3.31 -9.75 -1.14
C LYS A 66 2.03 -8.97 -0.78
N LEU A 67 0.95 -9.17 -1.52
CA LEU A 67 -0.38 -8.60 -1.25
C LEU A 67 -1.25 -9.49 -0.36
N LYS A 68 -0.76 -10.68 0.04
CA LYS A 68 -1.50 -11.53 0.96
C LYS A 68 -1.70 -10.80 2.29
N ASP A 69 -2.90 -10.94 2.86
CA ASP A 69 -3.30 -10.35 4.14
C ASP A 69 -3.28 -8.81 4.19
N TYR A 70 -3.16 -8.11 3.05
CA TYR A 70 -3.17 -6.64 3.00
C TYR A 70 -4.45 -6.04 3.61
N ASN A 71 -5.56 -6.78 3.54
CA ASN A 71 -6.85 -6.39 4.08
C ASN A 71 -6.87 -6.36 5.62
N LEU A 72 -5.95 -7.04 6.31
CA LEU A 72 -5.82 -6.94 7.76
C LEU A 72 -5.34 -5.55 8.22
N LEU A 73 -4.71 -4.80 7.29
CA LEU A 73 -4.30 -3.41 7.50
C LEU A 73 -5.42 -2.42 7.15
N ASP A 74 -6.64 -2.90 6.90
CA ASP A 74 -7.77 -2.02 6.66
C ASP A 74 -8.04 -1.14 7.89
N LEU A 75 -8.18 0.16 7.63
CA LEU A 75 -8.39 1.15 8.69
C LEU A 75 -9.87 1.26 9.09
N SER A 76 -10.81 0.52 8.47
CA SER A 76 -12.26 0.58 8.77
C SER A 76 -12.80 2.02 8.77
N ILE A 77 -12.48 2.78 7.71
CA ILE A 77 -12.85 4.19 7.54
C ILE A 77 -14.11 4.38 6.69
#